data_AF-A0A3B0YK14-F1
#
_entry.id   AF-A0A3B0YK14-F1
#
_cell.length_a   1.000
_cell.length_b   1.000
_cell.length_c   1.000
_cell.angle_alpha   90.00
_cell.angle_beta   90.00
_cell.angle_gamma   90.00
#
_symmetry.space_group_name_H-M   'P 1'
#
loop_
_entity.id
_entity.type
_entity.pdbx_description
1 polymer ?
#
loop_
_entity_poly.entity_id
_entity_poly.type
_entity_poly.pdbx_seq_one_letter_code
_entity_poly.pdbx_strand_id
1 'polypeptide(L)'
;MPIDLDKKLATARTRLILEKPFLGALVLRLPMVRAKEDWCDATFSNGKKLYYNEHYIDALSPDQTQFVLAHEALHCALSHFARRQNRVQHRWELACDFAINPMLINDGMKPPVDVNYLREYDGMTAEEIYPLLQDNDNDQERELAQELNSDSEN
;
A
#
# COMPACT_ATOMS: atom_id res chain seq x y z
N MET A 1 9.99 5.81 -26.80
CA MET A 1 10.48 4.42 -26.63
C MET A 1 9.77 3.89 -25.42
N PRO A 2 9.07 2.75 -25.48
CA PRO A 2 8.42 2.18 -24.29
C PRO A 2 9.48 2.01 -23.21
N ILE A 3 9.23 2.49 -21.99
CA ILE A 3 10.13 2.22 -20.88
C ILE A 3 10.09 0.70 -20.65
N ASP A 4 11.27 0.11 -20.56
CA ASP A 4 11.40 -1.26 -20.07
C ASP A 4 11.04 -1.28 -18.58
N LEU A 5 9.78 -1.58 -18.29
CA LEU A 5 9.23 -1.60 -16.93
C LEU A 5 9.99 -2.57 -16.03
N ASP A 6 10.39 -3.73 -16.56
CA ASP A 6 11.15 -4.71 -15.79
C ASP A 6 12.51 -4.13 -15.39
N LYS A 7 13.19 -3.43 -16.30
CA LYS A 7 14.42 -2.70 -15.98
C LYS A 7 14.20 -1.57 -14.98
N LYS A 8 13.11 -0.80 -15.08
CA LYS A 8 12.77 0.27 -14.13
C LYS A 8 12.56 -0.28 -12.72
N LEU A 9 11.77 -1.34 -12.60
CA LEU A 9 11.47 -2.02 -11.34
C LEU A 9 12.72 -2.68 -10.75
N ALA A 10 13.54 -3.35 -11.59
CA ALA A 10 14.82 -3.90 -11.16
C ALA A 10 15.75 -2.80 -10.64
N THR A 11 15.84 -1.66 -11.33
CA THR A 11 16.67 -0.52 -10.90
C THR A 11 16.19 0.05 -9.57
N ALA A 12 14.88 0.23 -9.40
CA ALA A 12 14.30 0.71 -8.14
C ALA A 12 14.62 -0.24 -6.97
N ARG A 13 14.48 -1.56 -7.17
CA ARG A 13 14.84 -2.57 -6.17
C ARG A 13 16.33 -2.55 -5.84
N THR A 14 17.20 -2.43 -6.83
CA THR A 14 18.65 -2.32 -6.61
C THR A 14 19.01 -1.08 -5.80
N ARG A 15 18.42 0.08 -6.12
CA ARG A 15 18.66 1.31 -5.36
C ARG A 15 18.18 1.19 -3.92
N LEU A 16 16.98 0.64 -3.68
CA LEU A 16 16.49 0.37 -2.33
C LEU A 16 17.48 -0.48 -1.51
N ILE A 17 18.10 -1.50 -2.10
CA ILE A 17 19.11 -2.33 -1.40
C ILE A 17 20.34 -1.51 -1.01
N LEU A 18 20.80 -0.62 -1.88
CA LEU A 18 22.01 0.17 -1.68
C LEU A 18 21.79 1.34 -0.71
N GLU A 19 20.66 2.03 -0.84
CA GLU A 19 20.37 3.28 -0.12
C GLU A 19 19.59 3.02 1.18
N LYS A 20 18.68 2.03 1.17
CA LYS A 20 17.76 1.70 2.28
C LYS A 20 17.73 0.18 2.54
N PRO A 21 18.83 -0.45 2.98
CA PRO A 21 19.00 -1.91 2.96
C PRO A 21 17.87 -2.70 3.62
N PHE A 22 17.30 -2.18 4.71
CA PHE A 22 16.14 -2.81 5.38
C PHE A 22 14.92 -2.88 4.45
N LEU A 23 14.52 -1.75 3.85
CA LEU A 23 13.40 -1.69 2.92
C LEU A 23 13.67 -2.52 1.66
N GLY A 24 14.89 -2.45 1.12
CA GLY A 24 15.31 -3.27 0.00
C GLY A 24 15.16 -4.77 0.27
N ALA A 25 15.57 -5.23 1.46
CA ALA A 25 15.42 -6.62 1.87
C ALA A 25 13.94 -7.07 1.99
N LEU A 26 13.04 -6.17 2.39
CA LEU A 26 11.60 -6.46 2.43
C LEU A 26 11.02 -6.57 1.02
N VAL A 27 11.30 -5.60 0.14
CA VAL A 27 10.82 -5.61 -1.25
C VAL A 27 11.33 -6.83 -2.02
N LEU A 28 12.57 -7.27 -1.76
CA LEU A 28 13.13 -8.47 -2.40
C LEU A 28 12.36 -9.77 -2.06
N ARG A 29 11.67 -9.82 -0.91
CA ARG A 29 10.88 -10.99 -0.49
C ARG A 29 9.51 -11.06 -1.15
N LEU A 30 9.05 -10.00 -1.83
CA LEU A 30 7.77 -9.97 -2.52
C LEU A 30 7.98 -10.21 -4.02
N PRO A 31 7.53 -11.36 -4.55
CA PRO A 31 7.45 -11.55 -5.99
C PRO A 31 6.52 -10.51 -6.59
N MET A 32 6.99 -9.83 -7.63
CA MET A 32 6.21 -8.83 -8.35
C MET A 32 5.40 -9.47 -9.47
N VAL A 33 4.13 -9.07 -9.58
CA VAL A 33 3.21 -9.56 -10.61
C VAL A 33 2.53 -8.37 -11.26
N ARG A 34 2.57 -8.31 -12.59
CA ARG A 34 1.79 -7.31 -13.33
C ARG A 34 0.30 -7.59 -13.13
N ALA A 35 -0.42 -6.61 -12.62
CA ALA A 35 -1.86 -6.67 -12.45
C ALA A 35 -2.55 -6.35 -13.78
N LYS A 36 -3.80 -6.79 -13.90
CA LYS A 36 -4.69 -6.27 -14.94
C LYS A 36 -5.30 -4.97 -14.42
N GLU A 37 -5.56 -4.04 -15.35
CA GLU A 37 -6.08 -2.71 -15.03
C GLU A 37 -7.50 -2.71 -14.45
N ASP A 38 -8.24 -3.81 -14.57
CA ASP A 38 -9.64 -3.92 -14.15
C ASP A 38 -9.84 -4.00 -12.63
N TRP A 39 -8.78 -4.25 -11.85
CA TRP A 39 -8.88 -4.39 -10.39
C TRP A 39 -7.77 -3.71 -9.59
N CYS A 40 -6.71 -3.22 -10.24
CA CYS A 40 -5.58 -2.57 -9.57
C CYS A 40 -5.23 -1.28 -10.30
N ASP A 41 -5.55 -0.14 -9.67
CA ASP A 41 -5.29 1.18 -10.25
C ASP A 41 -3.83 1.62 -10.07
N ALA A 42 -3.20 1.19 -8.98
CA ALA A 42 -1.84 1.59 -8.60
C ALA A 42 -0.98 0.38 -8.24
N THR A 43 -0.74 0.16 -6.95
CA THR A 43 -0.07 -1.02 -6.41
C THR A 43 -0.95 -1.68 -5.35
N PHE A 44 -0.73 -2.97 -5.13
CA PHE A 44 -1.41 -3.71 -4.08
C PHE A 44 -0.55 -4.86 -3.60
N SER A 45 -0.58 -5.15 -2.32
CA SER A 45 0.04 -6.34 -1.75
C SER A 45 -1.00 -7.20 -1.05
N ASN A 46 -0.90 -8.52 -1.20
CA ASN A 46 -1.71 -9.47 -0.44
C ASN A 46 -0.92 -10.16 0.69
N GLY A 47 0.22 -9.60 1.08
CA GLY A 47 1.13 -10.20 2.06
C GLY A 47 2.06 -11.27 1.48
N LYS A 48 1.84 -11.72 0.23
CA LYS A 48 2.66 -12.75 -0.44
C LYS A 48 3.29 -12.27 -1.73
N LYS A 49 2.61 -11.40 -2.47
CA LYS A 49 3.02 -10.86 -3.77
C LYS A 49 2.71 -9.37 -3.81
N LEU A 50 3.51 -8.63 -4.57
CA LEU A 50 3.28 -7.25 -4.90
C LEU A 50 2.73 -7.19 -6.32
N TYR A 51 1.51 -6.68 -6.45
CA TYR A 51 0.84 -6.44 -7.71
C TYR A 51 1.00 -4.98 -8.11
N TYR A 52 1.17 -4.74 -9.40
CA TYR A 52 1.34 -3.38 -9.93
C TYR A 52 0.62 -3.18 -11.25
N ASN A 53 -0.01 -2.02 -11.38
CA ASN A 53 -0.53 -1.51 -12.64
C ASN A 53 0.63 -0.97 -13.51
N GLU A 54 0.70 -1.38 -14.77
CA GLU A 54 1.82 -1.00 -15.64
C GLU A 54 1.83 0.49 -16.00
N HIS A 55 0.67 1.08 -16.23
CA HIS A 55 0.53 2.50 -16.54
C HIS A 55 0.86 3.38 -15.34
N TYR A 56 0.43 2.97 -14.15
CA TYR A 56 0.80 3.64 -12.92
C TYR A 56 2.32 3.62 -12.73
N ILE A 57 2.96 2.45 -12.78
CA ILE A 57 4.41 2.34 -12.64
C ILE A 57 5.14 3.13 -13.72
N ASP A 58 4.67 3.13 -14.98
CA ASP A 58 5.29 3.89 -16.06
C ASP A 58 5.30 5.40 -15.76
N ALA A 59 4.18 5.93 -15.25
CA ALA A 59 4.02 7.34 -14.92
C ALA A 59 4.89 7.83 -13.75
N LEU A 60 5.29 6.95 -12.84
CA LEU A 60 6.10 7.34 -11.67
C LEU A 60 7.55 7.71 -12.04
N SER A 61 8.14 8.67 -11.35
CA SER A 61 9.60 8.86 -11.37
C SER A 61 10.32 7.69 -10.67
N PRO A 62 11.64 7.49 -10.90
CA PRO A 62 12.39 6.42 -10.23
C PRO A 62 12.29 6.46 -8.70
N ASP A 63 12.32 7.64 -8.09
CA ASP A 63 12.25 7.78 -6.62
C ASP A 63 10.85 7.46 -6.09
N GLN A 64 9.81 7.85 -6.85
CA GLN A 64 8.43 7.48 -6.53
C GLN A 64 8.19 5.98 -6.70
N THR A 65 8.83 5.35 -7.69
CA THR A 65 8.80 3.88 -7.81
C THR A 65 9.40 3.21 -6.58
N GLN A 66 10.53 3.72 -6.05
CA GLN A 66 11.10 3.19 -4.81
C GLN A 66 10.13 3.34 -3.62
N PHE A 67 9.47 4.50 -3.53
CA PHE A 67 8.49 4.79 -2.47
C PHE A 67 7.34 3.77 -2.47
N VAL A 68 6.66 3.58 -3.60
CA VAL A 68 5.49 2.68 -3.67
C VAL A 68 5.88 1.23 -3.41
N LEU A 69 7.06 0.79 -3.88
CA LEU A 69 7.54 -0.56 -3.58
C LEU A 69 7.81 -0.75 -2.08
N ALA A 70 8.45 0.23 -1.44
CA ALA A 70 8.71 0.19 -0.01
C ALA A 70 7.41 0.24 0.82
N HIS A 71 6.42 1.03 0.38
CA HIS A 71 5.10 1.13 0.99
C HIS A 71 4.40 -0.23 1.04
N GLU A 72 4.29 -0.91 -0.10
CA GLU A 72 3.69 -2.25 -0.17
C GLU A 72 4.44 -3.29 0.69
N ALA A 73 5.76 -3.17 0.76
CA ALA A 73 6.58 -4.04 1.59
C ALA A 73 6.37 -3.79 3.10
N LEU A 74 6.09 -2.54 3.50
CA LEU A 74 5.77 -2.21 4.88
C LEU A 74 4.38 -2.69 5.29
N HIS A 75 3.38 -2.68 4.40
CA HIS A 75 2.08 -3.32 4.70
C HIS A 75 2.26 -4.80 5.11
N CYS A 76 3.15 -5.52 4.41
CA CYS A 76 3.53 -6.89 4.77
C CYS A 76 4.28 -6.96 6.09
N ALA A 77 5.35 -6.17 6.23
CA ALA A 77 6.22 -6.23 7.40
C ALA A 77 5.49 -5.86 8.71
N LEU A 78 4.56 -4.91 8.64
CA LEU A 78 3.73 -4.47 9.77
C LEU A 78 2.48 -5.34 9.97
N SER A 79 2.31 -6.40 9.17
CA SER A 79 1.23 -7.37 9.29
C SER A 79 -0.17 -6.73 9.24
N HIS A 80 -0.34 -5.67 8.45
CA HIS A 80 -1.60 -4.92 8.37
C HIS A 80 -2.78 -5.80 7.93
N PHE A 81 -2.54 -6.79 7.07
CA PHE A 81 -3.53 -7.77 6.65
C PHE A 81 -4.11 -8.61 7.81
N ALA A 82 -3.26 -8.99 8.77
CA ALA A 82 -3.66 -9.78 9.93
C ALA A 82 -4.27 -8.94 11.05
N ARG A 83 -3.94 -7.64 11.08
CA ARG A 83 -4.36 -6.70 12.13
C ARG A 83 -5.72 -6.04 11.86
N ARG A 84 -6.28 -6.18 10.65
CA ARG A 84 -7.59 -5.60 10.28
C ARG A 84 -8.72 -6.04 11.21
N GLN A 85 -8.81 -7.34 11.52
CA GLN A 85 -9.92 -7.93 12.28
C GLN A 85 -11.29 -7.57 11.64
N ASN A 86 -12.28 -7.17 12.44
CA ASN A 86 -13.65 -6.85 11.99
C ASN A 86 -13.80 -5.40 11.51
N ARG A 87 -12.70 -4.68 11.25
CA ARG A 87 -12.74 -3.30 10.76
C ARG A 87 -13.13 -3.25 9.28
N VAL A 88 -13.81 -2.16 8.91
CA VAL A 88 -14.18 -1.84 7.53
C VAL A 88 -12.91 -1.79 6.70
N GLN A 89 -12.90 -2.50 5.57
CA GLN A 89 -11.67 -2.72 4.79
C GLN A 89 -11.08 -1.41 4.27
N HIS A 90 -11.87 -0.60 3.58
CA HIS A 90 -11.39 0.65 2.99
C HIS A 90 -10.82 1.61 4.06
N ARG A 91 -11.56 1.83 5.14
CA ARG A 91 -11.12 2.66 6.27
C ARG A 91 -9.85 2.11 6.95
N TRP A 92 -9.70 0.79 7.03
CA TRP A 92 -8.49 0.17 7.56
C TRP A 92 -7.28 0.37 6.66
N GLU A 93 -7.44 0.18 5.35
CA GLU A 93 -6.39 0.44 4.36
C GLU A 93 -5.95 1.90 4.41
N LEU A 94 -6.89 2.84 4.48
CA LEU A 94 -6.60 4.27 4.64
C LEU A 94 -5.82 4.57 5.93
N ALA A 95 -6.19 3.96 7.06
CA ALA A 95 -5.46 4.12 8.32
C ALA A 95 -4.03 3.55 8.24
N CYS A 96 -3.85 2.44 7.53
CA CYS A 96 -2.55 1.83 7.31
C CYS A 96 -1.64 2.72 6.46
N ASP A 97 -2.19 3.34 5.41
CA ASP A 97 -1.44 4.26 4.56
C ASP A 97 -1.00 5.51 5.34
N PHE A 98 -1.90 6.07 6.15
CA PHE A 98 -1.56 7.19 7.03
C PHE A 98 -0.53 6.83 8.09
N ALA A 99 -0.38 5.56 8.47
CA ALA A 99 0.71 5.11 9.33
C ALA A 99 2.04 4.94 8.57
N ILE A 100 2.00 4.39 7.35
CA ILE A 100 3.21 4.04 6.57
C ILE A 100 3.82 5.26 5.88
N ASN A 101 3.01 6.09 5.23
CA ASN A 101 3.52 7.18 4.39
C ASN A 101 4.39 8.18 5.16
N PRO A 102 4.03 8.61 6.39
CA PRO A 102 4.92 9.43 7.21
C PRO A 102 6.27 8.76 7.47
N MET A 103 6.31 7.44 7.73
CA MET A 103 7.56 6.73 8.00
C MET A 103 8.53 6.82 6.81
N LEU A 104 8.02 6.60 5.59
CA LEU A 104 8.83 6.68 4.37
C LEU A 104 9.25 8.11 4.04
N ILE A 105 8.35 9.08 4.21
CA ILE A 105 8.63 10.50 4.00
C ILE A 105 9.69 11.00 4.99
N ASN A 106 9.57 10.64 6.27
CA ASN A 106 10.53 10.99 7.32
C ASN A 106 11.89 10.32 7.12
N ASP A 107 11.91 9.16 6.45
CA ASP A 107 13.14 8.51 5.98
C ASP A 107 13.72 9.16 4.70
N GLY A 108 13.14 10.27 4.23
CA GLY A 108 13.64 11.06 3.10
C GLY A 108 13.26 10.49 1.73
N MET A 109 12.33 9.53 1.66
CA MET A 109 11.84 9.02 0.39
C MET A 109 10.84 9.98 -0.26
N LYS A 110 10.81 10.00 -1.59
CA LYS A 110 9.96 10.91 -2.36
C LYS A 110 8.64 10.24 -2.75
N PRO A 111 7.48 10.67 -2.20
CA PRO A 111 6.20 10.09 -2.53
C PRO A 111 5.67 10.51 -3.91
N PRO A 112 4.75 9.74 -4.50
CA PRO A 112 3.77 10.24 -5.48
C PRO A 112 3.03 11.50 -4.97
N VAL A 113 2.42 12.27 -5.89
CA VAL A 113 1.78 13.56 -5.55
C VAL A 113 0.52 13.37 -4.70
N ASP A 114 -0.12 12.22 -4.80
CA ASP A 114 -1.45 11.86 -4.33
C ASP A 114 -1.43 10.86 -3.15
N VAL A 115 -0.32 10.78 -2.41
CA VAL A 115 -0.24 9.87 -1.25
C VAL A 115 -1.11 10.35 -0.08
N ASN A 116 -1.71 9.39 0.62
CA ASN A 116 -2.40 9.60 1.88
C ASN A 116 -1.41 10.02 2.98
N TYR A 117 -1.27 11.32 3.20
CA TYR A 117 -0.39 11.87 4.24
C TYR A 117 -1.06 13.04 4.96
N LEU A 118 -1.25 12.88 6.27
CA LEU A 118 -1.69 13.93 7.18
C LEU A 118 -0.70 14.02 8.33
N ARG A 119 -0.13 15.21 8.54
CA ARG A 119 0.92 15.44 9.55
C ARG A 119 0.46 15.09 10.97
N GLU A 120 -0.82 15.20 11.25
CA GLU A 120 -1.40 14.87 12.56
C GLU A 120 -1.32 13.39 12.92
N TYR A 121 -1.14 12.50 11.93
CA TYR A 121 -0.98 11.06 12.12
C TYR A 121 0.49 10.61 12.16
N ASP A 122 1.44 11.54 12.11
CA ASP A 122 2.86 11.20 12.17
C ASP A 122 3.21 10.51 13.50
N GLY A 123 3.87 9.36 13.40
CA GLY A 123 4.23 8.50 14.54
C GLY A 123 3.09 7.64 15.10
N MET A 124 1.88 7.73 14.56
CA MET A 124 0.74 6.92 15.00
C MET A 124 0.68 5.57 14.30
N THR A 125 0.11 4.57 14.98
CA THR A 125 -0.20 3.26 14.40
C THR A 125 -1.54 3.26 13.66
N ALA A 126 -1.75 2.30 12.76
CA ALA A 126 -3.01 2.15 12.05
C ALA A 126 -4.22 1.99 13.00
N GLU A 127 -4.07 1.32 14.14
CA GLU A 127 -5.12 1.16 15.15
C GLU A 127 -5.44 2.46 15.89
N GLU A 128 -4.47 3.34 16.07
CA GLU A 128 -4.68 4.66 16.67
C GLU A 128 -5.33 5.62 15.67
N ILE A 129 -4.98 5.51 14.38
CA ILE A 129 -5.53 6.35 13.31
C ILE A 129 -6.95 5.93 12.94
N TYR A 130 -7.22 4.63 12.83
CA TYR A 130 -8.52 4.09 12.42
C TYR A 130 -9.73 4.75 13.12
N PRO A 131 -9.80 4.89 14.46
CA PRO A 131 -10.93 5.53 15.14
C PRO A 131 -11.09 7.03 14.82
N LEU A 132 -10.05 7.70 14.32
CA LEU A 132 -10.06 9.12 13.99
C LEU A 132 -10.58 9.40 12.58
N LEU A 133 -10.52 8.40 11.69
CA LEU A 133 -11.11 8.49 10.37
C LEU A 133 -12.64 8.54 10.50
N GLN A 134 -13.24 9.63 10.01
CA GLN A 134 -14.68 9.82 10.04
C GLN A 134 -15.38 8.77 9.19
N ASP A 135 -16.47 8.27 9.74
CA ASP A 135 -17.39 7.33 9.12
C ASP A 135 -18.32 8.08 8.17
N ASN A 136 -17.80 8.64 7.08
CA ASN A 136 -18.65 9.36 6.12
C ASN A 136 -19.47 8.41 5.21
N ASP A 137 -19.15 7.11 5.17
CA ASP A 137 -19.77 6.14 4.23
C ASP A 137 -20.32 4.86 4.91
N ASN A 138 -20.59 4.91 6.21
CA ASN A 138 -20.66 3.68 7.03
C ASN A 138 -21.99 2.93 7.09
N ASP A 139 -23.07 3.46 6.52
CA ASP A 139 -24.34 2.73 6.53
C ASP A 139 -24.38 1.69 5.40
N GLN A 140 -23.87 2.03 4.21
CA GLN A 140 -23.96 1.14 3.04
C GLN A 140 -22.96 -0.02 3.10
N GLU A 141 -21.69 0.21 3.44
CA GLU A 141 -20.68 -0.86 3.46
C GLU A 141 -20.90 -1.87 4.60
N ARG A 142 -21.47 -1.43 5.74
CA ARG A 142 -21.85 -2.34 6.84
C ARG A 142 -23.05 -3.19 6.48
N GLU A 143 -24.03 -2.64 5.79
CA GLU A 143 -25.19 -3.40 5.28
C GLU A 143 -24.75 -4.45 4.24
N LEU A 144 -23.92 -4.07 3.26
CA LEU A 144 -23.37 -4.99 2.25
C LEU A 144 -22.54 -6.13 2.86
N ALA A 145 -21.70 -5.83 3.85
CA ALA A 145 -20.90 -6.85 4.53
C ALA A 145 -21.75 -7.78 5.43
N GLN A 146 -22.91 -7.33 5.91
CA GLN A 146 -23.85 -8.17 6.65
C GLN A 146 -24.66 -9.09 5.72
N GLU A 147 -25.12 -8.57 4.58
CA GLU A 147 -25.85 -9.35 3.56
C GLU A 147 -24.99 -10.47 2.95
N LEU A 148 -23.72 -10.19 2.62
CA LEU A 148 -22.79 -11.18 2.09
C LEU A 148 -22.49 -12.32 3.08
N ASN A 149 -22.56 -12.06 4.39
CA ASN A 149 -22.37 -13.09 5.40
C ASN A 149 -23.65 -13.90 5.64
N SER A 150 -24.84 -13.31 5.54
CA SER A 150 -26.11 -14.04 5.71
C SER A 150 -26.40 -15.02 4.58
N ASP A 151 -25.94 -14.74 3.36
CA ASP A 151 -26.11 -15.63 2.20
C ASP A 151 -25.12 -16.81 2.19
N SER A 152 -24.12 -16.79 3.06
CA SER A 152 -23.13 -17.87 3.20
C SER A 152 -23.52 -18.95 4.22
N GLU A 153 -24.66 -18.76 4.92
CA GLU A 153 -25.19 -19.69 5.95
C GLU A 153 -26.51 -20.39 5.56
N ASN A 154 -26.99 -20.26 4.31
CA ASN A 154 -28.18 -20.97 3.80
C ASN A 154 -27.87 -21.94 2.66
#